data_AF-A0A3Q9S933-F1
#
_entry.id   AF-A0A3Q9S933-F1
#
_cell.length_a   1.000
_cell.length_b   1.000
_cell.length_c   1.000
_cell.angle_alpha   90.00
_cell.angle_beta   90.00
_cell.angle_gamma   90.00
#
_symmetry.space_group_name_H-M   'P 1'
#
loop_
_entity.id
_entity.type
_entity.pdbx_description
1 polymer ?
#
loop_
_entity_poly.entity_id
_entity_poly.type
_entity_poly.pdbx_seq_one_letter_code
_entity_poly.pdbx_strand_id
1 'polypeptide(L)'
;MVETGSGNINEAETFIKLNKKLKEYSAFETKYHIMDSGYDYEYVYKEVRKEGAVPIIDYNFRNEKLTKEALKRRGYDELGRPYAPCGKVCSPNGHDSKRKSVKYICGKKEKECENCEHYNKNMDIQKTCL
;
A
#
# COMPACT_ATOMS: atom_id res chain seq x y z
N MET A 1 39.76 5.57 -5.48
CA MET A 1 39.66 4.69 -4.30
C MET A 1 38.21 4.27 -4.19
N VAL A 2 37.91 3.00 -4.39
CA VAL A 2 36.56 2.45 -4.12
C VAL A 2 36.59 2.04 -2.65
N GLU A 3 35.99 2.85 -1.80
CA GLU A 3 35.80 2.51 -0.39
C GLU A 3 34.72 1.44 -0.30
N THR A 4 35.12 0.17 -0.30
CA THR A 4 34.27 -0.92 0.18
C THR A 4 34.22 -0.84 1.71
N GLY A 5 33.36 0.04 2.21
CA GLY A 5 33.00 0.10 3.63
C GLY A 5 32.04 -1.05 3.98
N SER A 6 32.22 -1.64 5.16
CA SER A 6 31.40 -2.69 5.76
C SER A 6 29.89 -2.51 5.48
N GLY A 7 29.19 -3.60 5.13
CA GLY A 7 27.78 -3.66 4.68
C GLY A 7 26.71 -3.15 5.67
N ASN A 8 26.81 -1.87 6.02
CA ASN A 8 25.92 -1.05 6.82
C ASN A 8 25.73 0.33 6.18
N ILE A 9 25.94 0.44 4.86
CA ILE A 9 25.58 1.66 4.14
C ILE A 9 24.06 1.67 4.01
N ASN A 10 23.41 2.62 4.69
CA ASN A 10 22.00 2.89 4.46
C ASN A 10 21.86 3.56 3.07
N GLU A 11 21.52 2.77 2.06
CA GLU A 11 21.36 3.21 0.68
C GLU A 11 20.35 4.36 0.56
N ALA A 12 19.29 4.33 1.37
CA ALA A 12 18.27 5.36 1.39
C ALA A 12 18.75 6.72 1.95
N GLU A 13 19.66 6.73 2.92
CA GLU A 13 20.34 7.97 3.34
C GLU A 13 21.30 8.49 2.26
N THR A 14 21.96 7.58 1.56
CA THR A 14 22.86 7.92 0.46
C THR A 14 22.09 8.55 -0.70
N PHE A 15 20.89 8.04 -1.00
CA PHE A 15 19.98 8.63 -1.98
C PHE A 15 19.68 10.10 -1.69
N ILE A 16 19.32 10.46 -0.45
CA ILE A 16 19.00 11.86 -0.12
C ILE A 16 20.20 12.78 -0.42
N LYS A 17 21.41 12.35 -0.05
CA LYS A 17 22.64 13.12 -0.28
C LYS A 17 22.92 13.28 -1.77
N LEU A 18 22.78 12.21 -2.54
CA LEU A 18 23.00 12.21 -3.99
C LEU A 18 21.96 13.05 -4.71
N ASN A 19 20.68 12.92 -4.36
CA ASN A 19 19.60 13.66 -4.98
C ASN A 19 19.75 15.17 -4.76
N LYS A 20 20.11 15.60 -3.55
CA LYS A 20 20.43 17.02 -3.27
C LYS A 20 21.57 17.54 -4.14
N LYS A 21 22.69 16.81 -4.19
CA LYS A 21 23.82 17.18 -5.05
C LYS A 21 23.41 17.24 -6.51
N LEU A 22 22.65 16.26 -7.00
CA LEU A 22 22.20 16.24 -8.38
C LEU A 22 21.38 17.50 -8.75
N LYS A 23 20.55 17.98 -7.82
CA LYS A 23 19.79 19.23 -7.98
C LYS A 23 20.65 20.49 -7.98
N GLU A 24 21.82 20.48 -7.33
CA GLU A 24 22.78 21.59 -7.42
C GLU A 24 23.36 21.73 -8.84
N TYR A 25 23.54 20.62 -9.56
CA TYR A 25 24.16 20.59 -10.88
C TYR A 25 23.18 20.45 -12.05
N SER A 26 21.89 20.22 -11.76
CA SER A 26 20.91 19.90 -12.80
C SER A 26 19.60 20.67 -12.65
N ALA A 27 19.21 21.34 -13.73
CA ALA A 27 18.02 22.18 -13.79
C ALA A 27 16.72 21.39 -14.04
N PHE A 28 16.77 20.06 -14.18
CA PHE A 28 15.55 19.30 -14.43
C PHE A 28 14.73 19.07 -13.17
N GLU A 29 13.42 19.19 -13.32
CA GLU A 29 12.45 18.82 -12.32
C GLU A 29 12.17 17.32 -12.42
N THR A 30 12.34 16.60 -11.30
CA THR A 30 12.08 15.16 -11.28
C THR A 30 10.60 14.96 -11.02
N LYS A 31 9.85 14.40 -11.97
CA LYS A 31 8.42 14.12 -11.75
C LYS A 31 8.17 12.81 -11.02
N TYR A 32 9.01 11.81 -11.27
CA TYR A 32 8.88 10.48 -10.70
C TYR A 32 10.24 9.99 -10.21
N HIS A 33 10.26 9.45 -8.99
CA HIS A 33 11.40 8.68 -8.49
C HIS A 33 10.99 7.22 -8.45
N ILE A 34 11.68 6.36 -9.20
CA ILE A 34 11.44 4.91 -9.25
C ILE A 34 12.57 4.21 -8.52
N MET A 35 12.26 3.46 -7.46
CA MET A 35 13.26 2.91 -6.53
C MET A 35 12.87 1.51 -6.06
N ASP A 36 13.84 0.70 -5.61
CA ASP A 36 13.56 -0.62 -5.05
C ASP A 36 13.11 -0.56 -3.57
N SER A 37 12.75 -1.72 -3.02
CA SER A 37 12.22 -1.85 -1.64
C SER A 37 13.25 -1.57 -0.54
N GLY A 38 14.54 -1.46 -0.88
CA GLY A 38 15.58 -0.92 0.00
C GLY A 38 15.40 0.56 0.32
N TYR A 39 14.57 1.28 -0.44
CA TYR A 39 14.26 2.69 -0.24
C TYR A 39 12.88 2.94 0.38
N ASP A 40 12.15 1.89 0.77
CA ASP A 40 10.81 1.96 1.36
C ASP A 40 10.84 2.46 2.82
N TYR A 41 11.27 3.71 2.99
CA TYR A 41 11.34 4.42 4.25
C TYR A 41 10.55 5.72 4.18
N GLU A 42 9.77 6.01 5.23
CA GLU A 42 8.92 7.21 5.30
C GLU A 42 9.67 8.52 4.98
N TYR A 43 10.93 8.63 5.41
CA TYR A 43 11.74 9.83 5.16
C TYR A 43 12.10 10.00 3.68
N VAL A 44 12.25 8.93 2.91
CA VAL A 44 12.49 8.97 1.45
C VAL A 44 11.24 9.52 0.76
N TYR A 45 10.05 9.00 1.10
CA TYR A 45 8.78 9.53 0.57
C TYR A 45 8.61 11.01 0.88
N LYS A 46 8.94 11.44 2.11
CA LYS A 46 8.85 12.85 2.51
C LYS A 46 9.79 13.71 1.67
N GLU A 47 11.03 13.28 1.45
CA GLU A 47 11.99 14.04 0.66
C GLU A 47 11.55 14.17 -0.80
N VAL A 48 11.15 13.05 -1.43
CA VAL A 48 10.65 13.04 -2.81
C VAL A 48 9.41 13.94 -2.97
N ARG A 49 8.46 13.89 -2.03
CA ARG A 49 7.24 14.72 -2.09
C ARG A 49 7.50 16.20 -1.86
N LYS A 50 8.51 16.58 -1.06
CA LYS A 50 8.91 18.00 -0.90
C LYS A 50 9.35 18.62 -2.23
N GLU A 51 9.90 17.81 -3.13
CA GLU A 51 10.29 18.25 -4.48
C GLU A 51 9.09 18.37 -5.44
N GLY A 52 7.87 18.02 -4.99
CA GLY A 52 6.69 17.92 -5.87
C GLY A 52 6.66 16.64 -6.71
N ALA A 53 7.62 15.73 -6.51
CA ALA A 53 7.73 14.49 -7.26
C ALA A 53 6.86 13.36 -6.68
N VAL A 54 6.54 12.37 -7.52
CA VAL A 54 5.80 11.17 -7.14
C VAL A 54 6.77 10.01 -6.88
N PRO A 55 6.83 9.46 -5.66
CA PRO A 55 7.61 8.27 -5.36
C PRO A 55 6.89 7.01 -5.85
N ILE A 56 7.58 6.18 -6.63
CA ILE A 56 7.16 4.84 -7.05
C ILE A 56 8.22 3.88 -6.51
N ILE A 57 8.02 3.39 -5.30
CA ILE A 57 8.99 2.58 -4.58
C ILE A 57 8.42 1.17 -4.46
N ASP A 58 9.23 0.15 -4.76
CA ASP A 58 8.84 -1.23 -4.52
C ASP A 58 8.55 -1.46 -3.03
N TYR A 59 7.52 -2.23 -2.73
CA TYR A 59 6.99 -2.34 -1.36
C TYR A 59 7.79 -3.35 -0.54
N ASN A 60 8.21 -2.98 0.68
CA ASN A 60 9.04 -3.84 1.52
C ASN A 60 8.24 -4.60 2.58
N PHE A 61 7.81 -5.81 2.23
CA PHE A 61 7.07 -6.73 3.11
C PHE A 61 7.81 -7.10 4.41
N ARG A 62 9.14 -6.96 4.49
CA ARG A 62 9.94 -7.38 5.66
C ARG A 62 9.61 -6.61 6.94
N ASN A 63 9.14 -5.37 6.80
CA ASN A 63 8.76 -4.51 7.92
C ASN A 63 7.26 -4.60 8.26
N GLU A 64 6.51 -5.49 7.59
CA GLU A 64 5.07 -5.59 7.75
C GLU A 64 4.68 -6.48 8.94
N LYS A 65 3.71 -6.02 9.73
CA LYS A 65 3.11 -6.83 10.79
C LYS A 65 2.07 -7.78 10.16
N LEU A 66 2.53 -8.91 9.67
CA LEU A 66 1.71 -9.92 8.97
C LEU A 66 1.00 -10.91 9.90
N THR A 67 1.00 -10.69 11.22
CA THR A 67 0.21 -11.55 12.12
C THR A 67 -1.28 -11.41 11.82
N LYS A 68 -2.06 -12.47 12.03
CA LYS A 68 -3.51 -12.47 11.75
C LYS A 68 -4.23 -11.35 12.49
N GLU A 69 -3.82 -11.06 13.73
CA GLU A 69 -4.37 -10.01 14.57
C GLU A 69 -4.03 -8.63 14.01
N ALA A 70 -2.80 -8.43 13.51
CA ALA A 70 -2.39 -7.17 12.90
C ALA A 70 -3.09 -6.93 11.56
N LEU A 71 -3.25 -7.96 10.72
CA LEU A 71 -4.00 -7.91 9.47
C LEU A 71 -5.49 -7.62 9.71
N LYS A 72 -6.12 -8.27 10.69
CA LYS A 72 -7.50 -7.97 11.06
C LYS A 72 -7.67 -6.54 11.57
N ARG A 73 -6.75 -6.06 12.43
CA ARG A 73 -6.80 -4.70 12.98
C ARG A 73 -6.63 -3.63 11.90
N ARG A 74 -5.79 -3.85 10.88
CA ARG A 74 -5.63 -2.89 9.78
C ARG A 74 -6.80 -2.90 8.78
N GLY A 75 -7.58 -3.98 8.74
CA GLY A 75 -8.82 -4.07 7.95
C GLY A 75 -8.67 -4.65 6.54
N TYR A 76 -7.46 -5.08 6.13
CA TYR A 76 -7.20 -5.75 4.86
C TYR A 76 -6.08 -6.79 4.99
N ASP A 77 -6.08 -7.79 4.13
CA ASP A 77 -5.07 -8.85 4.11
C ASP A 77 -3.78 -8.41 3.41
N GLU A 78 -2.78 -9.29 3.35
CA GLU A 78 -1.47 -9.06 2.71
C GLU A 78 -1.54 -8.63 1.24
N LEU A 79 -2.64 -8.91 0.54
CA LEU A 79 -2.87 -8.53 -0.86
C LEU A 79 -3.71 -7.24 -1.00
N GLY A 80 -3.97 -6.54 0.11
CA GLY A 80 -4.81 -5.34 0.10
C GLY A 80 -6.31 -5.62 -0.04
N ARG A 81 -6.75 -6.87 0.15
CA ARG A 81 -8.16 -7.23 0.06
C ARG A 81 -8.84 -6.95 1.41
N PRO A 82 -9.97 -6.21 1.44
CA PRO A 82 -10.60 -5.83 2.69
C PRO A 82 -11.17 -7.04 3.42
N TYR A 83 -11.18 -6.99 4.76
CA TYR A 83 -11.95 -7.92 5.58
C TYR A 83 -13.42 -7.47 5.64
N ALA A 84 -14.34 -8.40 5.41
CA ALA A 84 -15.75 -8.21 5.70
C ALA A 84 -15.96 -8.03 7.21
N PRO A 85 -17.08 -7.43 7.64
CA PRO A 85 -17.47 -7.37 9.06
C PRO A 85 -17.48 -8.74 9.76
N CYS A 86 -17.75 -9.84 9.03
CA CYS A 86 -17.66 -11.20 9.55
C CYS A 86 -16.22 -11.75 9.69
N GLY A 87 -15.20 -10.92 9.46
CA GLY A 87 -13.78 -11.26 9.58
C GLY A 87 -13.19 -12.11 8.44
N LYS A 88 -13.92 -12.38 7.35
CA LYS A 88 -13.42 -13.09 6.16
C LYS A 88 -12.90 -12.09 5.13
N VAL A 89 -11.85 -12.46 4.39
CA VAL A 89 -11.33 -11.65 3.28
C VAL A 89 -12.36 -11.58 2.14
N CYS A 90 -12.59 -10.39 1.61
CA CYS A 90 -13.48 -10.18 0.47
C CYS A 90 -12.74 -10.45 -0.86
N SER A 91 -13.46 -10.93 -1.86
CA SER A 91 -12.95 -11.19 -3.21
C SER A 91 -13.39 -10.07 -4.16
N PRO A 92 -12.55 -9.66 -5.12
CA PRO A 92 -12.94 -8.67 -6.12
C PRO A 92 -14.06 -9.24 -7.01
N ASN A 93 -15.08 -8.42 -7.27
CA ASN A 93 -16.26 -8.76 -8.07
C ASN A 93 -16.69 -7.58 -8.95
N GLY A 94 -15.78 -7.18 -9.83
CA GLY A 94 -16.02 -6.14 -10.84
C GLY A 94 -15.72 -4.72 -10.35
N HIS A 95 -16.33 -3.75 -11.02
CA HIS A 95 -16.05 -2.32 -10.84
C HIS A 95 -17.29 -1.56 -10.34
N ASP A 96 -17.09 -0.63 -9.42
CA ASP A 96 -18.08 0.34 -8.99
C ASP A 96 -17.91 1.62 -9.79
N SER A 97 -18.74 1.78 -10.82
CA SER A 97 -18.72 2.98 -11.67
C SER A 97 -19.01 4.28 -10.90
N LYS A 98 -19.75 4.23 -9.78
CA LYS A 98 -20.03 5.41 -8.96
C LYS A 98 -18.80 5.81 -8.14
N ARG A 99 -18.12 4.84 -7.54
CA ARG A 99 -16.93 5.06 -6.70
C ARG A 99 -15.61 5.07 -7.48
N LYS A 100 -15.64 4.69 -8.77
CA LYS A 100 -14.46 4.46 -9.62
C LYS A 100 -13.45 3.52 -8.96
N SER A 101 -13.93 2.49 -8.26
CA SER A 101 -13.12 1.55 -7.49
C SER A 101 -13.48 0.10 -7.82
N VAL A 102 -12.63 -0.84 -7.39
CA VAL A 102 -12.96 -2.28 -7.44
C VAL A 102 -14.05 -2.58 -6.42
N LYS A 103 -15.06 -3.36 -6.80
CA LYS A 103 -16.05 -3.90 -5.86
C LYS A 103 -15.50 -5.14 -5.18
N TYR A 104 -15.65 -5.24 -3.87
CA TYR A 104 -15.32 -6.45 -3.12
C TYR A 104 -16.57 -7.07 -2.49
N ILE A 105 -16.71 -8.39 -2.62
CA ILE A 105 -17.80 -9.17 -2.01
C ILE A 105 -17.26 -10.15 -0.98
N CYS A 106 -18.06 -10.44 0.05
CA CYS A 106 -17.73 -11.50 0.99
C CYS A 106 -17.84 -12.87 0.28
N GLY A 107 -16.79 -13.69 0.32
CA GLY A 107 -16.75 -15.02 -0.31
C GLY A 107 -17.60 -16.11 0.37
N LYS A 108 -18.58 -15.75 1.21
CA LYS A 108 -19.54 -16.70 1.77
C LYS A 108 -20.62 -17.02 0.74
N LYS A 109 -21.08 -18.28 0.68
CA LYS A 109 -22.30 -18.65 -0.04
C LYS A 109 -23.49 -17.90 0.57
N GLU A 110 -24.48 -17.53 -0.25
CA GLU A 110 -25.63 -16.67 0.15
C GLU A 110 -26.25 -17.06 1.50
N LYS A 111 -26.46 -18.35 1.75
CA LYS A 111 -27.06 -18.88 2.99
C LYS A 111 -26.19 -18.73 4.25
N GLU A 112 -24.86 -18.67 4.12
CA GLU A 112 -23.95 -18.41 5.26
C GLU A 112 -23.86 -16.92 5.61
N CYS A 113 -24.25 -16.08 4.67
CA CYS A 113 -24.30 -14.64 4.80
C CYS A 113 -25.60 -14.20 5.48
N GLU A 114 -26.73 -14.87 5.25
CA GLU A 114 -28.02 -14.55 5.91
C GLU A 114 -27.95 -14.58 7.44
N ASN A 115 -27.10 -15.45 8.00
CA ASN A 115 -26.84 -15.55 9.45
C ASN A 115 -25.67 -14.68 9.92
N CYS A 116 -25.19 -13.75 9.09
CA CYS A 116 -24.20 -12.77 9.51
C CYS A 116 -24.91 -11.60 10.19
N GLU A 117 -24.48 -11.21 11.39
CA GLU A 117 -25.03 -10.05 12.12
C GLU A 117 -24.96 -8.72 11.31
N HIS A 118 -24.13 -8.69 10.26
CA HIS A 118 -23.97 -7.56 9.34
C HIS A 118 -24.75 -7.73 8.01
N TYR A 119 -25.62 -8.74 7.91
CA TYR A 119 -26.49 -8.96 6.76
C TYR A 119 -27.73 -8.10 6.87
N ASN A 120 -27.72 -6.94 6.20
CA ASN A 120 -28.87 -6.06 6.17
C ASN A 120 -29.71 -6.32 4.91
N LYS A 121 -30.93 -6.87 5.06
CA LYS A 121 -31.87 -7.16 3.95
C LYS A 121 -32.46 -5.89 3.30
N ASN A 122 -32.39 -4.76 3.99
CA ASN A 122 -33.08 -3.51 3.61
C ASN A 122 -32.14 -2.45 2.98
N MET A 123 -30.88 -2.79 2.71
CA MET A 123 -29.99 -1.95 1.91
C MET A 123 -29.89 -2.54 0.52
N ASP A 124 -30.45 -1.83 -0.46
CA ASP A 124 -30.40 -2.12 -1.89
C ASP A 124 -29.00 -1.82 -2.46
N ILE A 125 -28.00 -2.41 -1.82
CA ILE A 125 -26.58 -2.19 -2.04
C ILE A 125 -25.98 -3.58 -2.08
N GLN A 126 -25.72 -4.05 -3.31
CA GLN A 126 -24.69 -5.05 -3.57
C GLN A 126 -23.51 -4.74 -2.65
N LYS A 127 -23.36 -5.57 -1.62
CA LYS A 127 -22.44 -5.38 -0.50
C LYS A 127 -21.03 -5.19 -1.03
N THR A 128 -20.66 -3.93 -1.17
CA THR A 128 -19.28 -3.50 -1.28
C THR A 128 -18.73 -3.56 0.14
N CYS A 129 -17.93 -4.58 0.45
CA CYS A 129 -16.85 -4.35 1.41
C CYS A 129 -16.07 -3.16 0.82
N LEU A 130 -15.90 -2.08 1.59
CA LEU A 130 -15.39 -0.77 1.17
C LEU A 130 -14.46 -0.80 -0.05
#